data_AF-A0A0M9YEA1-F1
#
_entry.id   AF-A0A0M9YEA1-F1
#
_cell.length_a   1.000
_cell.length_b   1.000
_cell.length_c   1.000
_cell.angle_alpha   90.00
_cell.angle_beta   90.00
_cell.angle_gamma   90.00
#
_symmetry.space_group_name_H-M   'P 1'
#
loop_
_entity.id
_entity.type
_entity.pdbx_description
1 polymer ?
#
loop_
_entity_poly.entity_id
_entity_poly.type
_entity_poly.pdbx_seq_one_letter_code
_entity_poly.pdbx_strand_id
1 'polypeptide(L)'
;AIIPAMFAVVYPGLDKLNIMSLHSPESAILSAVIFNALIIIALVPLALKGVQYKPTSADKMLRRNLGIYGLGGLIAPFIGIKI
;
A
#
# COMPACT_ATOMS: atom_id res chain seq x y z
N ALA A 1 -1.80 2.83 -8.36
CA ALA A 1 -2.59 1.80 -9.08
C ALA A 1 -3.99 2.28 -9.48
N ILE A 2 -4.79 2.88 -8.58
CA ILE A 2 -6.19 3.22 -8.85
C ILE A 2 -6.37 4.39 -9.86
N ILE A 3 -5.53 5.43 -9.79
CA ILE A 3 -5.66 6.61 -10.66
C ILE A 3 -5.57 6.24 -12.16
N PRO A 4 -4.54 5.51 -12.64
CA PRO A 4 -4.50 5.07 -14.04
C PRO A 4 -5.73 4.24 -14.44
N ALA A 5 -6.18 3.33 -13.57
CA ALA A 5 -7.32 2.45 -13.87
C ALA A 5 -8.65 3.21 -14.01
N MET A 6 -8.93 4.19 -13.16
CA MET A 6 -10.18 4.96 -13.27
C MET A 6 -10.20 5.92 -14.47
N PHE A 7 -9.04 6.36 -14.94
CA PHE A 7 -8.93 7.34 -16.02
C PHE A 7 -8.55 6.72 -17.38
N ALA A 8 -8.19 5.44 -17.45
CA ALA A 8 -7.85 4.75 -18.71
C ALA A 8 -9.01 4.77 -19.73
N VAL A 9 -10.26 4.78 -19.26
CA VAL A 9 -11.46 4.84 -20.12
C VAL A 9 -11.67 6.25 -20.73
N VAL A 10 -11.13 7.29 -20.10
CA VAL A 10 -11.40 8.70 -20.46
C VAL A 10 -10.16 9.40 -21.08
N TYR A 11 -8.96 8.98 -20.71
CA TYR A 11 -7.69 9.56 -21.18
C TYR A 11 -6.67 8.47 -21.52
N PRO A 12 -6.58 8.01 -22.79
CA PRO A 12 -5.65 6.97 -23.22
C PRO A 12 -4.16 7.34 -23.05
N GLY A 13 -3.84 8.62 -22.83
CA GLY A 13 -2.48 9.08 -22.52
C GLY A 13 -1.94 8.65 -21.15
N LEU A 14 -2.81 8.21 -20.23
CA LEU A 14 -2.41 7.74 -18.89
C LEU A 14 -1.90 6.29 -18.86
N ASP A 15 -2.01 5.53 -19.95
CA ASP A 15 -1.46 4.17 -20.03
C ASP A 15 0.07 4.16 -19.82
N LYS A 16 0.78 5.25 -20.12
CA LYS A 16 2.23 5.38 -19.86
C LYS A 16 2.60 5.49 -18.38
N LEU A 17 1.66 5.82 -17.49
CA LEU A 17 1.86 5.81 -16.03
C LEU A 17 1.54 4.44 -15.41
N ASN A 18 1.10 3.46 -16.22
CA ASN A 18 0.83 2.09 -15.78
C ASN A 18 2.14 1.29 -15.64
N ILE A 19 2.99 1.68 -14.69
CA ILE A 19 4.28 1.03 -14.38
C ILE A 19 4.09 -0.44 -13.95
N MET A 20 2.87 -0.85 -13.58
CA MET A 20 2.57 -2.21 -13.07
C MET A 20 2.00 -3.17 -14.13
N SER A 21 1.83 -2.77 -15.40
CA SER A 21 1.37 -3.65 -16.50
C SER A 21 0.13 -4.50 -16.16
N LEU A 22 -0.87 -3.91 -15.49
CA LEU A 22 -2.13 -4.60 -15.21
C LEU A 22 -2.98 -4.68 -16.50
N HIS A 23 -3.36 -5.89 -16.86
CA HIS A 23 -3.95 -6.27 -18.15
C HIS A 23 -5.37 -5.70 -18.37
N SER A 24 -6.06 -5.28 -17.30
CA SER A 24 -7.31 -4.51 -17.39
C SER A 24 -7.51 -3.57 -16.19
N PRO A 25 -8.16 -2.40 -16.36
CA PRO A 25 -8.48 -1.48 -15.27
C PRO A 25 -9.36 -2.10 -14.17
N GLU A 26 -10.28 -3.01 -14.53
CA GLU A 26 -11.18 -3.62 -13.55
C GLU A 26 -10.43 -4.54 -12.58
N SER A 27 -9.47 -5.32 -13.08
CA SER A 27 -8.63 -6.19 -12.24
C SER A 27 -7.81 -5.38 -11.23
N ALA A 28 -7.26 -4.23 -11.65
CA ALA A 28 -6.50 -3.34 -10.79
C ALA A 28 -7.34 -2.77 -9.63
N ILE A 29 -8.60 -2.41 -9.92
CA ILE A 29 -9.54 -1.92 -8.91
C ILE A 29 -9.92 -3.06 -7.96
N LEU A 30 -10.24 -4.25 -8.48
CA LEU A 30 -10.63 -5.40 -7.68
C LEU A 30 -9.50 -5.82 -6.72
N SER A 31 -8.26 -5.96 -7.21
CA SER A 31 -7.11 -6.30 -6.37
C SER A 31 -6.85 -5.26 -5.29
N ALA A 32 -7.01 -3.97 -5.60
CA ALA A 32 -6.86 -2.91 -4.61
C ALA A 32 -7.92 -2.96 -3.50
N VAL A 33 -9.18 -3.25 -3.85
CA VAL A 33 -10.28 -3.41 -2.88
C VAL A 33 -10.05 -4.64 -2.00
N ILE A 34 -9.66 -5.78 -2.60
CA ILE A 34 -9.35 -7.01 -1.85
C ILE A 34 -8.19 -6.77 -0.89
N PHE A 35 -7.10 -6.13 -1.34
CA PHE A 35 -5.97 -5.80 -0.48
C PHE A 35 -6.40 -4.94 0.71
N ASN A 36 -7.20 -3.90 0.49
CA ASN A 36 -7.71 -3.04 1.57
C ASN A 36 -8.57 -3.81 2.58
N ALA A 37 -9.37 -4.78 2.13
CA ALA A 37 -10.14 -5.63 3.04
C ALA A 37 -9.25 -6.54 3.90
N LEU A 38 -8.24 -7.16 3.28
CA LEU A 38 -7.33 -8.09 3.97
C LEU A 38 -6.35 -7.37 4.91
N ILE A 39 -5.84 -6.21 4.52
CA ILE A 39 -4.82 -5.50 5.30
C ILE A 39 -5.39 -5.03 6.64
N ILE A 40 -6.68 -4.68 6.72
CA ILE A 40 -7.34 -4.32 7.97
C ILE A 40 -7.34 -5.53 8.92
N ILE A 41 -7.77 -6.70 8.45
CA ILE A 41 -7.80 -7.93 9.26
C ILE A 41 -6.39 -8.29 9.76
N ALA A 42 -5.38 -8.14 8.90
CA ALA A 42 -3.99 -8.41 9.26
C ALA A 42 -3.43 -7.43 10.32
N LEU A 43 -3.87 -6.17 10.29
CA LEU A 43 -3.39 -5.13 11.21
C LEU A 43 -4.15 -5.08 12.54
N VAL A 44 -5.39 -5.59 12.62
CA VAL A 44 -6.17 -5.61 13.87
C VAL A 44 -5.42 -6.29 15.04
N PRO A 45 -4.80 -7.48 14.89
CA PRO A 45 -4.03 -8.10 15.96
C PRO A 45 -2.84 -7.23 16.42
N LEU A 46 -2.21 -6.51 15.49
CA LEU A 46 -1.10 -5.61 15.79
C LEU A 46 -1.59 -4.38 16.57
N ALA A 47 -2.75 -3.84 16.20
CA ALA A 47 -3.38 -2.74 16.93
C ALA A 47 -3.79 -3.14 18.36
N LEU A 48 -4.27 -4.37 18.56
CA LEU A 48 -4.66 -4.89 19.88
C LEU A 48 -3.46 -5.23 20.77
N LYS A 49 -2.38 -5.81 20.22
CA LYS A 49 -1.17 -6.14 20.99
C LYS A 49 -0.35 -4.90 21.37
N GLY A 50 -0.56 -3.79 20.66
CA GLY A 50 0.27 -2.60 20.79
C GLY A 50 1.66 -2.81 20.22
N VAL A 51 2.36 -1.69 19.98
CA VAL A 51 3.72 -1.71 19.45
C VAL A 51 4.70 -1.67 20.61
N GLN A 52 5.68 -2.59 20.63
CA GLN A 52 6.74 -2.59 21.65
C GLN A 52 7.53 -1.27 21.60
N TYR A 53 7.27 -0.40 22.59
CA TYR A 53 7.97 0.85 22.75
C TYR A 53 9.37 0.60 23.35
N LYS A 54 10.40 1.12 22.68
CA LYS A 54 11.78 1.13 23.21
C LYS A 54 12.15 2.58 23.51
N PRO A 55 12.45 2.95 24.78
CA PRO A 55 12.84 4.30 25.10
C PRO A 55 14.14 4.65 24.37
N THR A 56 14.06 5.62 23.47
CA THR A 56 15.18 6.12 22.68
C THR A 56 14.97 7.61 22.43
N SER A 57 16.01 8.32 21.99
CA SER A 57 15.89 9.74 21.67
C SER A 57 14.88 9.96 20.54
N ALA A 58 14.16 11.08 20.58
CA ALA A 58 13.07 11.36 19.64
C ALA A 58 13.52 11.29 18.17
N ASP A 59 14.74 11.73 17.86
CA ASP A 59 15.34 11.67 16.53
C ASP A 59 15.54 10.22 16.04
N LYS A 60 16.06 9.35 16.91
CA LYS A 60 16.29 7.93 16.60
C LYS A 60 14.97 7.18 16.47
N MET A 61 14.00 7.51 17.32
CA MET A 61 12.66 6.92 17.25
C MET A 61 11.96 7.27 15.93
N LEU A 62 11.99 8.55 15.53
CA LEU A 62 11.38 9.02 14.31
C LEU A 62 11.98 8.35 13.07
N ARG A 63 13.32 8.31 12.96
CA ARG A 63 14.01 7.64 11.85
C ARG A 63 13.67 6.17 11.76
N ARG A 64 13.61 5.47 12.89
CA ARG A 64 13.25 4.04 12.95
C ARG A 64 11.79 3.81 12.55
N ASN A 65 10.86 4.66 13.00
CA ASN A 65 9.45 4.54 12.63
C ASN A 65 9.22 4.85 11.16
N LEU A 66 9.85 5.88 10.61
CA LEU A 66 9.81 6.17 9.17
C LEU A 66 10.42 5.04 8.34
N GLY A 67 11.53 4.46 8.80
CA GLY A 67 12.16 3.32 8.14
C GLY A 67 11.26 2.08 8.14
N ILE A 68 10.72 1.67 9.29
CA ILE A 68 9.96 0.42 9.40
C ILE A 68 8.52 0.59 8.89
N TYR A 69 7.78 1.56 9.44
CA TYR A 69 6.37 1.76 9.11
C TYR A 69 6.17 2.56 7.83
N GLY A 70 7.08 3.49 7.51
CA GLY A 70 7.02 4.24 6.25
C GLY A 70 7.40 3.37 5.04
N LEU A 71 8.56 2.69 5.05
CA LEU A 71 8.93 1.80 3.94
C LEU A 71 8.03 0.56 3.90
N GLY A 72 7.68 -0.02 5.06
CA GLY A 72 6.76 -1.14 5.13
C GLY A 72 5.39 -0.81 4.55
N GLY A 73 4.82 0.35 4.92
CA GLY A 73 3.56 0.85 4.37
C GLY A 73 3.64 1.21 2.90
N LEU A 74 4.81 1.62 2.40
CA LEU A 74 5.02 1.86 0.98
C LEU A 74 5.09 0.55 0.19
N ILE A 75 5.80 -0.47 0.68
CA ILE A 75 6.09 -1.70 -0.07
C ILE A 75 4.91 -2.70 -0.01
N ALA A 76 4.27 -2.84 1.15
CA ALA A 76 3.17 -3.79 1.37
C ALA A 76 2.05 -3.75 0.31
N PRO A 77 1.50 -2.58 -0.08
CA PRO A 77 0.45 -2.52 -1.11
C PRO A 77 0.94 -2.92 -2.50
N PHE A 78 2.21 -2.65 -2.84
CA PHE A 78 2.73 -3.04 -4.16
C PHE A 78 2.92 -4.55 -4.27
N ILE A 79 3.31 -5.21 -3.19
CA ILE A 79 3.41 -6.68 -3.15
C ILE A 79 2.00 -7.28 -3.15
N GLY A 80 1.10 -6.77 -2.32
CA GLY A 80 -0.25 -7.34 -2.15
C GLY A 80 -1.20 -7.12 -3.32
N ILE A 81 -1.04 -6.04 -4.11
CA ILE A 81 -1.86 -5.79 -5.32
C ILE A 81 -1.30 -6.53 -6.55
N LYS A 82 0.00 -6.88 -6.54
CA LYS A 82 0.66 -7.56 -7.66
C LYS A 82 0.43 -9.08 -7.66
N ILE A 83 0.12 -9.66 -6.51
CA ILE A 83 -0.29 -11.07 -6.35
C ILE A 83 -1.78 -11.17 -6.67
#